data_AF-A0A7C3BVQ9-F1
#
_entry.id   AF-A0A7C3BVQ9-F1
#
_cell.length_a   1.000
_cell.length_b   1.000
_cell.length_c   1.000
_cell.angle_alpha   90.00
_cell.angle_beta   90.00
_cell.angle_gamma   90.00
#
_symmetry.space_group_name_H-M   'P 1'
#
loop_
_entity.id
_entity.type
_entity.pdbx_description
1 polymer ?
#
loop_
_entity_poly.entity_id
_entity_poly.type
_entity_poly.pdbx_seq_one_letter_code
_entity_poly.pdbx_strand_id
1 'polypeptide(L)'
;MHYTWLLAIVLITAAIITQFSTVYPLWQRAVLGAVGSALFFIAVIIREIVLAITSTRKGLKIRSITLFVFGGLHEVEPDSTTPSIELLQTILGQLFNLITAGIFTAVYFLLVNTGGILIDVLMQWLAFIWFMLTIAHFVPGFPLDAGRGFRALIWRFTGNYEKATRIAGWIGWTIGLIVTLGGVPLLVLTQEWFTGTFLIAVGLVLQNAATHGRRLVAHPKTAPEKQQAADCDTSPNAM
;
A
#
# COMPACT_ATOMS: atom_id res chain seq x y z
N MET A 1 11.81 -4.30 -13.42
CA MET A 1 11.68 -3.08 -12.61
C MET A 1 10.99 -2.02 -13.44
N HIS A 2 9.78 -1.59 -13.08
CA HIS A 2 9.10 -0.51 -13.80
C HIS A 2 9.80 0.82 -13.55
N TYR A 3 9.76 1.73 -14.54
CA TYR A 3 10.32 3.09 -14.45
C TYR A 3 9.82 3.89 -13.25
N THR A 4 8.65 3.55 -12.71
CA THR A 4 8.10 4.12 -11.48
C THR A 4 9.01 3.92 -10.27
N TRP A 5 9.78 2.84 -10.20
CA TRP A 5 10.67 2.56 -9.06
C TRP A 5 11.86 3.53 -8.99
N LEU A 6 12.45 3.86 -10.14
CA LEU A 6 13.51 4.87 -10.22
C LEU A 6 12.99 6.25 -9.82
N LEU A 7 11.78 6.61 -10.28
CA LEU A 7 11.15 7.86 -9.90
C LEU A 7 10.94 7.94 -8.38
N ALA A 8 10.49 6.85 -7.75
CA ALA A 8 10.29 6.81 -6.31
C ALA A 8 11.58 6.99 -5.51
N ILE A 9 12.68 6.35 -5.94
CA ILE A 9 13.99 6.54 -5.31
C ILE A 9 14.43 7.99 -5.39
N VAL A 10 14.29 8.61 -6.56
CA VAL A 10 14.65 10.01 -6.75
C VAL A 10 13.81 10.91 -5.84
N LEU A 11 12.50 10.69 -5.77
CA LEU A 11 11.59 11.47 -4.94
C LEU A 11 11.87 11.30 -3.44
N ILE A 12 12.06 10.07 -2.95
CA ILE A 12 12.37 9.80 -1.55
C ILE A 12 13.74 10.37 -1.19
N THR A 13 14.75 10.19 -2.05
CA THR A 13 16.09 10.78 -1.85
C THR A 13 16.00 12.30 -1.77
N ALA A 14 15.27 12.94 -2.69
CA ALA A 14 15.04 14.38 -2.67
C ALA A 14 14.32 14.84 -1.40
N ALA A 15 13.28 14.11 -0.96
CA ALA A 15 12.53 14.42 0.26
C ALA A 15 13.38 14.30 1.54
N ILE A 16 14.36 13.40 1.56
CA ILE A 16 15.31 13.28 2.68
C ILE A 16 16.34 14.40 2.62
N ILE A 17 16.83 14.76 1.43
CA ILE A 17 17.78 15.88 1.24
C ILE A 17 17.22 17.17 1.84
N THR A 18 15.91 17.44 1.71
CA THR A 18 15.28 18.65 2.24
C THR A 18 15.17 18.69 3.77
N GLN A 19 15.40 17.57 4.46
CA GLN A 19 15.37 17.51 5.94
C GLN A 19 16.65 18.04 6.56
N PHE A 20 17.77 17.98 5.83
CA PHE A 20 19.04 18.48 6.32
C PHE A 20 19.16 19.98 6.14
N SER A 21 19.74 20.63 7.15
CA SER A 21 20.06 22.06 7.10
C SER A 21 20.91 22.42 5.87
N THR A 22 20.62 23.57 5.26
CA THR A 22 21.37 24.11 4.11
C THR A 22 22.80 24.53 4.46
N VAL A 23 23.16 24.54 5.75
CA VAL A 23 24.55 24.71 6.22
C VAL A 23 25.44 23.55 5.75
N TYR A 24 24.88 22.35 5.58
CA TYR A 24 25.63 21.20 5.07
C TYR A 24 25.75 21.24 3.55
N PRO A 25 26.94 20.95 2.99
CA PRO A 25 27.14 20.84 1.54
C PRO A 25 26.15 19.88 0.88
N LEU A 26 25.72 20.23 -0.33
CA LEU A 26 24.74 19.43 -1.08
C LEU A 26 25.17 17.96 -1.25
N TRP A 27 26.46 17.70 -1.46
CA TRP A 27 26.95 16.34 -1.64
C TRP A 27 26.78 15.48 -0.38
N GLN A 28 26.96 16.04 0.82
CA GLN A 28 26.75 15.31 2.08
C GLN A 28 25.27 14.95 2.26
N ARG A 29 24.40 15.93 2.01
CA ARG A 29 22.95 15.75 2.06
C ARG A 29 22.49 14.72 1.03
N ALA A 30 23.07 14.74 -0.17
CA ALA A 30 22.76 13.79 -1.24
C ALA A 30 23.20 12.36 -0.89
N VAL A 31 24.40 12.18 -0.34
CA VAL A 31 24.87 10.86 0.12
C VAL A 31 23.96 10.31 1.22
N LEU A 32 23.62 11.12 2.23
CA LEU A 32 22.73 10.69 3.30
C LEU A 32 21.30 10.45 2.83
N GLY A 33 20.81 11.28 1.90
CA GLY A 33 19.53 11.08 1.23
C GLY A 33 19.48 9.73 0.48
N ALA A 34 20.54 9.40 -0.24
CA ALA A 34 20.65 8.13 -0.96
C ALA A 34 20.71 6.94 0.01
N VAL A 35 21.51 7.04 1.10
CA VAL A 35 21.57 6.02 2.15
C VAL A 35 20.21 5.83 2.83
N GLY A 36 19.54 6.93 3.18
CA GLY A 36 18.21 6.91 3.77
C GLY A 36 17.16 6.29 2.87
N SER A 37 17.16 6.65 1.59
CA SER A 37 16.29 6.06 0.58
C SER A 37 16.56 4.55 0.44
N ALA A 38 17.83 4.14 0.41
CA ALA A 38 18.19 2.73 0.36
C ALA A 38 17.67 1.95 1.58
N LEU A 39 17.85 2.48 2.80
CA LEU A 39 17.32 1.88 4.03
C LEU A 39 15.79 1.76 3.99
N PHE A 40 15.10 2.81 3.52
CA PHE A 40 13.65 2.79 3.36
C PHE A 40 13.20 1.67 2.41
N PHE A 41 13.78 1.59 1.20
CA PHE A 41 13.39 0.56 0.24
C PHE A 41 13.78 -0.85 0.67
N ILE A 42 14.93 -1.03 1.34
CA ILE A 42 15.31 -2.32 1.92
C ILE A 42 14.25 -2.76 2.93
N ALA A 43 13.82 -1.87 3.82
CA ALA A 43 12.78 -2.20 4.79
C ALA A 43 11.42 -2.47 4.12
N VAL A 44 11.05 -1.77 3.04
CA VAL A 44 9.87 -2.09 2.22
C VAL A 44 9.98 -3.48 1.61
N ILE A 45 11.13 -3.84 1.05
CA ILE A 45 11.36 -5.18 0.48
C ILE A 45 11.24 -6.26 1.57
N ILE A 46 11.84 -6.04 2.73
CA ILE A 46 11.75 -6.97 3.86
C ILE A 46 10.28 -7.15 4.30
N ARG A 47 9.49 -6.06 4.37
CA ARG A 47 8.06 -6.12 4.68
C ARG A 47 7.33 -7.08 3.73
N GLU A 48 7.52 -6.88 2.43
CA GLU A 48 6.85 -7.70 1.40
C GLU A 48 7.31 -9.16 1.45
N ILE A 49 8.59 -9.42 1.74
CA ILE A 49 9.11 -10.79 1.93
C ILE A 49 8.45 -11.46 3.13
N VAL A 50 8.33 -10.77 4.27
CA VAL A 50 7.66 -11.29 5.47
C VAL A 50 6.20 -11.64 5.18
N LEU A 51 5.49 -10.78 4.46
CA LEU A 51 4.10 -11.02 4.05
C LEU A 51 4.00 -12.19 3.06
N ALA A 52 4.88 -12.26 2.06
CA ALA A 52 4.90 -13.34 1.08
C ALA A 52 5.19 -14.70 1.72
N ILE A 53 6.23 -14.79 2.57
CA ILE A 53 6.55 -16.02 3.31
C ILE A 53 5.38 -16.46 4.18
N THR A 54 4.74 -15.52 4.89
CA THR A 54 3.58 -15.86 5.72
C THR A 54 2.41 -16.40 4.90
N SER A 55 2.19 -15.82 3.72
CA SER A 55 1.15 -16.22 2.78
C SER A 55 1.35 -17.64 2.26
N THR A 56 2.56 -17.94 1.80
CA THR A 56 2.92 -19.28 1.29
C THR A 56 2.80 -20.33 2.40
N ARG A 57 3.24 -20.01 3.62
CA ARG A 57 3.10 -20.90 4.79
C ARG A 57 1.65 -21.18 5.18
N LYS A 58 0.72 -20.29 4.81
CA LYS A 58 -0.73 -20.46 5.04
C LYS A 58 -1.45 -21.08 3.84
N GLY A 59 -0.72 -21.55 2.83
CA GLY A 59 -1.28 -22.29 1.70
C GLY A 59 -1.78 -21.41 0.54
N LEU A 60 -1.49 -20.10 0.55
CA LEU A 60 -1.81 -19.25 -0.60
C LEU A 60 -0.89 -19.58 -1.79
N LYS A 61 -1.49 -19.92 -2.93
CA LYS A 61 -0.76 -20.03 -4.20
C LYS A 61 -0.56 -18.63 -4.78
N ILE A 62 0.65 -18.08 -4.61
CA ILE A 62 1.02 -16.78 -5.17
C ILE A 62 1.45 -17.00 -6.63
N ARG A 63 0.71 -16.41 -7.58
CA ARG A 63 0.98 -16.58 -9.03
C ARG A 63 2.05 -15.61 -9.53
N SER A 64 2.12 -14.42 -8.96
CA SER A 64 3.15 -13.41 -9.25
C SER A 64 3.33 -12.44 -8.07
N ILE A 65 4.55 -11.93 -7.88
CA ILE A 65 4.86 -10.82 -6.96
C ILE A 65 5.31 -9.65 -7.83
N THR A 66 4.42 -8.68 -8.06
CA THR A 66 4.81 -7.46 -8.75
C THR A 66 5.05 -6.36 -7.72
N LEU A 67 6.32 -6.03 -7.47
CA LEU A 67 6.68 -4.90 -6.60
C LEU A 67 6.32 -3.58 -7.29
N PHE A 68 5.31 -2.88 -6.78
CA PHE A 68 5.09 -1.47 -7.08
C PHE A 68 5.69 -0.60 -5.98
N VAL A 69 5.94 0.67 -6.32
CA VAL A 69 6.51 1.70 -5.43
C VAL A 69 5.80 1.83 -4.08
N PHE A 70 4.49 1.54 -4.04
CA PHE A 70 3.65 1.68 -2.85
C PHE A 70 3.17 0.33 -2.28
N GLY A 71 3.78 -0.79 -2.70
CA GLY A 71 3.46 -2.13 -2.20
C GLY A 71 3.41 -3.20 -3.29
N GLY A 72 3.58 -4.45 -2.88
CA GLY A 72 3.47 -5.62 -3.76
C GLY A 72 2.02 -5.88 -4.20
N LEU A 73 1.74 -5.79 -5.50
CA LEU A 73 0.52 -6.36 -6.06
C LEU A 73 0.74 -7.87 -6.18
N HIS A 74 0.20 -8.60 -5.21
CA HIS A 74 0.14 -10.06 -5.24
C HIS A 74 -1.10 -10.49 -6.02
N GLU A 75 -0.90 -11.16 -7.15
CA GLU A 75 -1.97 -11.84 -7.84
C GLU A 75 -2.21 -13.18 -7.15
N VAL A 76 -3.24 -13.21 -6.29
CA VAL A 76 -3.60 -14.39 -5.49
C VAL A 76 -4.82 -15.06 -6.13
N GLU A 77 -4.79 -16.39 -6.22
CA GLU A 77 -5.88 -17.18 -6.75
C GLU A 77 -7.11 -17.08 -5.80
N PRO A 78 -8.29 -16.60 -6.27
CA PRO A 78 -9.43 -16.27 -5.42
C PRO A 78 -9.85 -17.42 -4.48
N ASP A 79 -9.80 -18.65 -4.98
CA ASP A 79 -10.25 -19.86 -4.28
C ASP A 79 -9.32 -20.30 -3.12
N SER A 80 -8.11 -19.72 -3.01
CA SER A 80 -7.18 -20.05 -1.93
C SER A 80 -7.29 -19.11 -0.73
N THR A 81 -8.04 -18.00 -0.85
CA THR A 81 -8.08 -16.95 0.17
C THR A 81 -9.09 -17.26 1.27
N THR A 82 -8.77 -16.91 2.51
CA THR A 82 -9.72 -16.98 3.65
C THR A 82 -9.71 -15.66 4.42
N PRO A 83 -10.82 -15.28 5.09
CA PRO A 83 -10.87 -14.02 5.81
C PRO A 83 -9.79 -13.92 6.89
N SER A 84 -9.47 -15.04 7.53
CA SER A 84 -8.41 -15.12 8.54
C SER A 84 -7.02 -14.79 7.98
N ILE A 85 -6.71 -15.24 6.74
CA ILE A 85 -5.42 -14.97 6.11
C ILE A 85 -5.30 -13.49 5.73
N GLU A 86 -6.36 -12.89 5.18
CA GLU A 86 -6.35 -11.46 4.83
C GLU A 86 -6.22 -10.55 6.07
N LEU A 87 -6.90 -10.91 7.16
CA LEU A 87 -6.78 -10.18 8.42
C LEU A 87 -5.37 -10.33 9.01
N LEU A 88 -4.79 -11.53 8.96
CA LEU A 88 -3.42 -11.78 9.39
C LEU A 88 -2.40 -10.95 8.59
N GLN A 89 -2.53 -10.90 7.26
CA GLN A 89 -1.66 -10.07 6.42
C GLN A 89 -1.76 -8.59 6.79
N THR A 90 -2.98 -8.10 7.02
CA THR A 90 -3.22 -6.71 7.44
C THR A 90 -2.52 -6.41 8.77
N ILE A 91 -2.69 -7.27 9.77
CA ILE A 91 -2.08 -7.10 11.09
C ILE A 91 -0.56 -7.17 11.00
N LEU A 92 -0.01 -8.12 10.24
CA LEU A 92 1.44 -8.26 10.06
C LEU A 92 2.05 -7.05 9.34
N GLY A 93 1.37 -6.54 8.31
CA GLY A 93 1.81 -5.36 7.58
C GLY A 93 1.89 -4.14 8.48
N GLN A 94 0.95 -4.00 9.43
CA GLN A 94 0.95 -2.91 10.40
C GLN A 94 1.98 -3.08 11.49
N LEU A 95 2.11 -4.29 12.02
CA LEU A 95 3.08 -4.60 13.05
C LEU A 95 4.50 -4.38 12.52
N PHE A 96 4.76 -4.74 11.25
CA PHE A 96 6.04 -4.48 10.60
C PHE A 96 6.34 -2.98 10.56
N ASN A 97 5.40 -2.16 10.06
CA ASN A 97 5.61 -0.71 9.99
C ASN A 97 5.89 -0.11 11.37
N LEU A 98 5.15 -0.54 12.39
CA LEU A 98 5.29 -0.04 13.76
C LEU A 98 6.62 -0.49 14.40
N ILE A 99 7.04 -1.74 14.19
CA ILE A 99 8.34 -2.24 14.67
C ILE A 99 9.47 -1.49 13.99
N THR A 100 9.41 -1.31 12.67
CA THR A 100 10.43 -0.57 11.92
C THR A 100 10.52 0.89 12.37
N ALA A 101 9.38 1.55 12.60
CA ALA A 101 9.35 2.89 13.19
C ALA A 101 10.02 2.90 14.58
N GLY A 102 9.66 1.94 15.45
CA GLY A 102 10.24 1.80 16.79
C GLY A 102 11.75 1.55 16.78
N ILE A 103 12.26 0.75 15.84
CA ILE A 103 13.71 0.52 15.66
C ILE A 103 14.41 1.83 15.31
N PHE A 104 13.91 2.58 14.31
CA PHE A 104 14.52 3.86 13.95
C PHE A 104 14.41 4.90 15.07
N THR A 105 13.31 4.92 15.82
CA THR A 105 13.16 5.76 17.02
C THR A 105 14.17 5.40 18.10
N ALA A 106 14.38 4.11 18.37
CA ALA A 106 15.36 3.66 19.35
C ALA A 106 16.79 4.07 18.94
N VAL A 107 17.15 3.86 17.67
CA VAL A 107 18.46 4.28 17.14
C VAL A 107 18.62 5.81 17.21
N TYR A 108 17.57 6.57 16.90
CA TYR A 108 17.56 8.03 17.07
C TYR A 108 17.89 8.45 18.50
N PHE A 109 17.21 7.87 19.50
CA PHE A 109 17.46 8.21 20.91
C PHE A 109 18.87 7.84 21.40
N LEU A 110 19.48 6.79 20.83
CA LEU A 110 20.87 6.44 21.11
C LEU A 110 21.85 7.44 20.52
N LEU A 111 21.50 8.09 19.41
CA LEU A 111 22.42 8.96 18.65
C LEU A 111 22.28 10.44 18.99
N VAL A 112 21.10 10.91 19.39
CA VAL A 112 20.81 12.34 19.60
C VAL A 112 21.78 13.03 20.59
N ASN A 113 22.34 12.29 21.55
CA ASN A 113 23.28 12.82 22.54
C ASN A 113 24.76 12.61 22.17
N THR A 114 25.06 12.01 21.02
CA THR A 114 26.44 11.69 20.61
C THR A 114 27.08 12.76 19.72
N GLY A 115 26.34 13.82 19.38
CA GLY A 115 26.81 14.92 18.52
C GLY A 115 26.74 14.64 17.02
N GLY A 116 26.22 13.47 16.61
CA GLY A 116 26.03 13.08 15.21
C GLY A 116 24.79 13.67 14.55
N ILE A 117 24.73 15.01 14.45
CA ILE A 117 23.56 15.83 13.98
C ILE A 117 23.03 15.45 12.58
N LEU A 118 23.78 14.71 11.77
CA LEU A 118 23.27 14.25 10.46
C LEU A 118 22.63 12.87 10.55
N ILE A 119 23.12 11.99 11.43
CA ILE A 119 22.62 10.61 11.52
C ILE A 119 21.32 10.60 12.32
N ASP A 120 21.23 11.37 13.40
CA ASP A 120 20.00 11.53 14.18
C ASP A 120 18.84 12.09 13.32
N VAL A 121 19.06 13.14 12.52
CA VAL A 121 18.06 13.71 11.59
C VAL A 121 17.57 12.64 10.61
N LEU A 122 18.49 11.83 10.07
CA LEU A 122 18.12 10.75 9.17
C LEU A 122 17.26 9.68 9.87
N MET A 123 17.67 9.25 11.07
CA MET A 123 16.93 8.24 11.86
C MET A 123 15.57 8.78 12.30
N GLN A 124 15.47 10.05 12.68
CA GLN A 124 14.23 10.72 13.03
C GLN A 124 13.26 10.75 11.85
N TRP A 125 13.74 11.11 10.66
CA TRP A 125 12.93 11.12 9.45
C TRP A 125 12.45 9.71 9.08
N LEU A 126 13.33 8.70 9.17
CA LEU A 126 12.97 7.30 8.94
C LEU A 126 11.92 6.82 9.95
N ALA A 127 12.08 7.11 11.23
CA ALA A 127 11.08 6.81 12.24
C ALA A 127 9.72 7.46 11.93
N PHE A 128 9.75 8.76 11.58
CA PHE A 128 8.57 9.53 11.23
C PHE A 128 7.84 8.95 10.01
N ILE A 129 8.54 8.67 8.91
CA ILE A 129 7.88 8.17 7.69
C ILE A 129 7.28 6.77 7.91
N TRP A 130 7.96 5.87 8.63
CA TRP A 130 7.42 4.55 8.95
C TRP A 130 6.21 4.61 9.90
N PHE A 131 6.22 5.54 10.85
CA PHE A 131 5.06 5.81 11.69
C PHE A 131 3.90 6.42 10.89
N MET A 132 4.17 7.37 10.00
CA MET A 132 3.15 7.92 9.08
C MET A 132 2.59 6.85 8.15
N LEU A 133 3.41 5.92 7.65
CA LEU A 133 2.95 4.76 6.90
C LEU A 133 2.01 3.89 7.75
N THR A 134 2.31 3.71 9.03
CA THR A 134 1.42 2.98 9.96
C THR A 134 0.05 3.66 10.02
N ILE A 135 0.01 4.95 10.34
CA ILE A 135 -1.23 5.74 10.39
C ILE A 135 -2.00 5.68 9.08
N ALA A 136 -1.31 5.90 7.95
CA ALA A 136 -1.93 5.87 6.63
C ALA A 136 -2.56 4.50 6.35
N HIS A 137 -1.88 3.39 6.64
CA HIS A 137 -2.42 2.05 6.40
C HIS A 137 -3.53 1.66 7.38
N PHE A 138 -3.70 2.37 8.51
CA PHE A 138 -4.76 2.12 9.50
C PHE A 138 -6.13 2.66 9.06
N VAL A 139 -6.18 3.51 8.04
CA VAL A 139 -7.42 4.07 7.51
C VAL A 139 -8.28 2.95 6.91
N PRO A 140 -9.51 2.73 7.42
CA PRO A 140 -10.35 1.60 7.00
C PRO A 140 -10.99 1.89 5.64
N GLY A 141 -10.23 1.73 4.56
CA GLY A 141 -10.72 1.96 3.19
C GLY A 141 -9.79 1.35 2.13
N PHE A 142 -10.37 0.82 1.05
CA PHE A 142 -9.57 0.39 -0.11
C PHE A 142 -8.82 1.60 -0.70
N PRO A 143 -7.54 1.45 -1.11
CA PRO A 143 -6.75 0.22 -1.28
C PRO A 143 -5.84 -0.14 -0.08
N LEU A 144 -5.97 0.55 1.04
CA LEU A 144 -5.05 0.45 2.17
C LEU A 144 -5.23 -0.89 2.93
N ASP A 145 -4.18 -1.31 3.64
CA ASP A 145 -4.16 -2.60 4.34
C ASP A 145 -5.35 -2.76 5.29
N ALA A 146 -5.68 -1.74 6.10
CA ALA A 146 -6.85 -1.80 6.97
C ALA A 146 -8.18 -1.91 6.22
N GLY A 147 -8.28 -1.42 4.98
CA GLY A 147 -9.44 -1.66 4.11
C GLY A 147 -9.61 -3.13 3.76
N ARG A 148 -8.50 -3.85 3.50
CA ARG A 148 -8.51 -5.31 3.28
C ARG A 148 -8.86 -6.05 4.57
N GLY A 149 -8.29 -5.66 5.70
CA GLY A 149 -8.62 -6.24 7.01
C GLY A 149 -10.08 -6.03 7.42
N PHE A 150 -10.62 -4.83 7.18
CA PHE A 150 -12.02 -4.50 7.45
C PHE A 150 -12.97 -5.32 6.57
N ARG A 151 -12.66 -5.45 5.28
CA ARG A 151 -13.38 -6.35 4.38
C ARG A 151 -13.33 -7.79 4.89
N ALA A 152 -12.16 -8.29 5.29
CA ALA A 152 -12.01 -9.65 5.80
C ALA A 152 -12.86 -9.88 7.06
N LEU A 153 -12.96 -8.88 7.94
CA LEU A 153 -13.81 -8.93 9.11
C LEU A 153 -15.29 -9.04 8.74
N ILE A 154 -15.78 -8.19 7.84
CA ILE A 154 -17.16 -8.28 7.33
C ILE A 154 -17.40 -9.62 6.65
N TRP A 155 -16.46 -10.11 5.84
CA TRP A 155 -16.58 -11.39 5.17
C TRP A 155 -16.69 -12.54 6.17
N ARG A 156 -15.90 -12.52 7.25
CA ARG A 156 -15.98 -13.51 8.33
C ARG A 156 -17.36 -13.56 8.99
N PHE A 157 -18.01 -12.41 9.19
CA PHE A 157 -19.34 -12.35 9.79
C PHE A 157 -20.48 -12.64 8.81
N THR A 158 -20.34 -12.23 7.55
CA THR A 158 -21.41 -12.33 6.55
C THR A 158 -21.35 -13.61 5.72
N GLY A 159 -20.20 -14.28 5.65
CA GLY A 159 -19.95 -15.42 4.76
C GLY A 159 -19.90 -15.05 3.27
N ASN A 160 -20.15 -13.79 2.90
CA ASN A 160 -20.26 -13.35 1.51
C ASN A 160 -19.15 -12.36 1.14
N TYR A 161 -18.19 -12.83 0.36
CA TYR A 161 -17.01 -12.05 -0.08
C TYR A 161 -17.41 -10.82 -0.91
N GLU A 162 -18.38 -10.97 -1.81
CA GLU A 162 -18.83 -9.88 -2.68
C GLU A 162 -19.47 -8.74 -1.89
N LYS A 163 -20.35 -9.09 -0.94
CA LYS A 163 -21.02 -8.14 -0.05
C LYS A 163 -19.98 -7.39 0.81
N ALA A 164 -19.02 -8.11 1.37
CA ALA A 164 -17.94 -7.52 2.14
C ALA A 164 -17.09 -6.55 1.30
N THR A 165 -16.74 -6.93 0.08
CA THR A 165 -15.96 -6.10 -0.85
C THR A 165 -16.71 -4.84 -1.25
N ARG A 166 -18.02 -4.96 -1.51
CA ARG A 166 -18.87 -3.81 -1.81
C ARG A 166 -18.93 -2.82 -0.65
N ILE A 167 -19.11 -3.29 0.59
CA ILE A 167 -19.16 -2.43 1.77
C ILE A 167 -17.82 -1.74 2.00
N ALA A 168 -16.71 -2.49 1.95
CA ALA A 168 -15.37 -1.91 2.11
C ALA A 168 -15.01 -0.91 1.00
N GLY A 169 -15.45 -1.17 -0.24
CA GLY A 169 -15.31 -0.24 -1.36
C GLY A 169 -16.12 1.05 -1.19
N TRP A 170 -17.33 0.96 -0.63
CA TRP A 170 -18.13 2.16 -0.30
C TRP A 170 -17.46 3.02 0.77
N ILE A 171 -16.96 2.41 1.85
CA ILE A 171 -16.29 3.14 2.92
C ILE A 171 -15.01 3.80 2.40
N GLY A 172 -14.18 3.08 1.64
CA GLY A 172 -12.97 3.66 1.03
C GLY A 172 -13.28 4.84 0.11
N TRP A 173 -14.37 4.75 -0.66
CA TRP A 173 -14.82 5.85 -1.50
C TRP A 173 -15.31 7.05 -0.69
N THR A 174 -16.08 6.83 0.38
CA THR A 174 -16.55 7.88 1.30
C THR A 174 -15.38 8.58 1.99
N ILE A 175 -14.38 7.83 2.45
CA ILE A 175 -13.16 8.40 3.03
C ILE A 175 -12.43 9.25 1.99
N GLY A 176 -12.23 8.74 0.77
CA GLY A 176 -11.64 9.51 -0.31
C GLY A 176 -12.42 10.80 -0.60
N LEU A 177 -13.75 10.76 -0.54
CA LEU A 177 -14.61 11.95 -0.68
C LEU A 177 -14.40 12.97 0.44
N ILE A 178 -14.35 12.52 1.70
CA ILE A 178 -14.10 13.40 2.85
C ILE A 178 -12.72 14.07 2.72
N VAL A 179 -11.69 13.31 2.35
CA VAL A 179 -10.32 13.83 2.16
C VAL A 179 -10.28 14.84 1.03
N THR A 180 -10.91 14.55 -0.12
CA THR A 180 -11.02 15.50 -1.23
C THR A 180 -11.73 16.78 -0.83
N LEU A 181 -12.91 16.66 -0.19
CA LEU A 181 -13.70 17.81 0.23
C LEU A 181 -13.01 18.62 1.33
N GLY A 182 -12.24 17.99 2.21
CA GLY A 182 -11.44 18.68 3.21
C GLY A 182 -10.24 19.44 2.63
N GLY A 183 -9.68 18.98 1.51
CA GLY A 183 -8.60 19.67 0.81
C GLY A 183 -9.06 20.96 0.10
N VAL A 184 -10.32 21.04 -0.36
CA VAL A 184 -10.89 22.22 -1.05
C VAL A 184 -10.87 23.49 -0.19
N PRO A 185 -11.39 23.54 1.05
CA PRO A 185 -11.34 24.75 1.87
C PRO A 185 -9.90 25.11 2.26
N LEU A 186 -8.99 24.15 2.45
CA LEU A 186 -7.57 24.44 2.66
C LEU A 186 -6.94 25.12 1.43
N LEU A 187 -7.30 24.65 0.23
CA LEU A 187 -6.84 25.27 -1.00
C LEU A 187 -7.41 26.68 -1.20
N VAL A 188 -8.72 26.86 -0.98
CA VAL A 188 -9.46 28.07 -1.36
C VAL A 188 -9.46 29.13 -0.26
N LEU A 189 -9.65 28.73 1.00
CA LEU A 189 -9.83 29.65 2.13
C LEU A 189 -8.50 30.00 2.82
N THR A 190 -7.61 29.01 3.00
CA THR A 190 -6.32 29.22 3.69
C THR A 190 -5.15 29.43 2.74
N GLN A 191 -5.37 29.34 1.42
CA GLN A 191 -4.34 29.46 0.37
C GLN A 191 -3.14 28.51 0.57
N GLU A 192 -3.39 27.36 1.21
CA GLU A 192 -2.39 26.31 1.42
C GLU A 192 -2.30 25.44 0.16
N TRP A 193 -1.73 25.99 -0.92
CA TRP A 193 -1.74 25.37 -2.25
C TRP A 193 -1.21 23.95 -2.26
N PHE A 194 -0.10 23.70 -1.57
CA PHE A 194 0.51 22.39 -1.50
C PHE A 194 -0.38 21.40 -0.74
N THR A 195 -0.75 21.73 0.50
CA THR A 195 -1.53 20.85 1.38
C THR A 195 -2.91 20.57 0.82
N GLY A 196 -3.62 21.60 0.34
CA GLY A 196 -4.95 21.45 -0.26
C GLY A 196 -4.94 20.59 -1.52
N THR A 197 -4.01 20.86 -2.45
CA THR A 197 -3.88 20.07 -3.69
C THR A 197 -3.45 18.64 -3.40
N PHE A 198 -2.54 18.44 -2.44
CA PHE A 198 -2.08 17.11 -2.02
C PHE A 198 -3.24 16.27 -1.46
N LEU A 199 -4.05 16.84 -0.55
CA LEU A 199 -5.22 16.15 0.00
C LEU A 199 -6.24 15.81 -1.08
N ILE A 200 -6.52 16.74 -1.99
CA ILE A 200 -7.40 16.48 -3.14
C ILE A 200 -6.86 15.33 -3.99
N ALA A 201 -5.56 15.34 -4.32
CA ALA A 201 -4.94 14.28 -5.10
C ALA A 201 -5.01 12.91 -4.39
N VAL A 202 -4.71 12.86 -3.09
CA VAL A 202 -4.81 11.64 -2.28
C VAL A 202 -6.26 11.13 -2.24
N GLY A 203 -7.23 12.01 -2.00
CA GLY A 203 -8.64 11.65 -1.96
C GLY A 203 -9.14 11.07 -3.29
N LEU A 204 -8.74 11.67 -4.42
CA LEU A 204 -9.05 11.16 -5.76
C LEU A 204 -8.41 9.79 -6.03
N VAL A 205 -7.15 9.58 -5.62
CA VAL A 205 -6.48 8.27 -5.74
C VAL A 205 -7.21 7.20 -4.92
N LEU A 206 -7.66 7.51 -3.71
CA LEU A 206 -8.45 6.60 -2.87
C LEU A 206 -9.80 6.25 -3.54
N GLN A 207 -10.50 7.24 -4.11
CA GLN A 207 -11.76 7.02 -4.81
C GLN A 207 -11.60 6.14 -6.07
N ASN A 208 -10.54 6.39 -6.86
CA ASN A 208 -10.23 5.58 -8.04
C ASN A 208 -9.89 4.14 -7.65
N ALA A 209 -9.07 3.95 -6.63
CA ALA A 209 -8.75 2.62 -6.13
C ALA A 209 -9.99 1.86 -5.58
N ALA A 210 -10.88 2.55 -4.86
CA ALA A 210 -12.11 1.98 -4.33
C ALA A 210 -13.14 1.62 -5.41
N THR A 211 -13.11 2.26 -6.58
CA THR A 211 -13.96 1.90 -7.72
C THR A 211 -13.42 0.71 -8.52
N HIS A 212 -12.10 0.58 -8.66
CA HIS A 212 -11.48 -0.61 -9.27
C HIS A 212 -11.80 -1.90 -8.52
N GLY A 213 -11.75 -1.88 -7.17
CA GLY A 213 -12.15 -3.04 -6.35
C GLY A 213 -13.61 -3.46 -6.52
N ARG A 214 -14.51 -2.52 -6.85
CA ARG A 214 -15.93 -2.81 -7.10
C ARG A 214 -16.17 -3.49 -8.46
N ARG A 215 -15.43 -3.09 -9.50
CA ARG A 215 -15.61 -3.63 -10.87
C ARG A 215 -15.20 -5.10 -11.00
N LEU A 216 -14.19 -5.53 -10.24
CA LEU A 216 -13.73 -6.92 -10.21
C LEU A 216 -14.77 -7.88 -9.62
N VAL A 217 -15.68 -7.37 -8.78
CA VAL A 217 -16.78 -8.14 -8.19
C VAL A 217 -18.05 -8.06 -9.03
N ALA A 218 -18.28 -6.93 -9.73
CA ALA A 218 -19.48 -6.73 -10.53
C ALA A 218 -19.52 -7.54 -11.84
N HIS A 219 -18.36 -8.02 -12.33
CA HIS A 219 -18.27 -8.96 -13.44
C HIS A 219 -17.71 -10.29 -12.92
N PRO A 220 -18.54 -11.19 -12.37
CA PRO A 220 -18.14 -12.57 -12.22
C PRO A 220 -17.72 -13.05 -13.61
N LYS A 221 -16.53 -13.65 -13.72
CA LYS A 221 -16.10 -14.32 -14.95
C LYS A 221 -17.27 -15.20 -15.40
N THR A 222 -17.92 -14.82 -16.49
CA THR A 222 -18.65 -15.79 -17.31
C THR A 222 -17.60 -16.80 -17.71
N ALA A 223 -17.60 -17.95 -17.03
CA ALA A 223 -16.81 -19.09 -17.42
C ALA A 223 -17.09 -19.36 -18.91
N PRO A 224 -16.07 -19.50 -19.78
CA PRO A 224 -16.30 -20.09 -21.09
C PRO A 224 -16.42 -21.60 -20.87
N GLU A 225 -17.52 -22.04 -20.27
CA GLU A 225 -17.89 -23.43 -20.19
C GLU A 225 -19.24 -23.57 -20.89
N LYS A 226 -19.29 -24.45 -21.90
CA LYS A 226 -20.47 -24.87 -22.70
C LYS A 226 -20.78 -24.14 -24.01
N GLN A 227 -19.77 -23.77 -24.80
CA GLN A 227 -19.97 -23.66 -26.27
C GLN A 227 -19.07 -24.61 -27.07
N GLN A 228 -17.95 -25.10 -26.50
CA GLN A 228 -17.00 -25.96 -27.22
C GLN A 228 -17.28 -27.47 -27.06
N ALA A 229 -18.22 -27.86 -26.20
CA ALA A 229 -18.65 -29.25 -26.03
C ALA A 229 -19.92 -29.61 -26.83
N ALA A 230 -20.59 -28.63 -27.46
CA ALA A 230 -21.77 -28.87 -28.30
C ALA A 230 -21.43 -28.95 -29.81
N ASP A 231 -20.23 -28.49 -30.21
CA ASP A 231 -19.81 -28.44 -31.61
C ASP A 231 -19.00 -29.69 -32.05
N CYS A 232 -18.52 -30.50 -31.09
CA CYS A 232 -17.83 -31.76 -31.38
C CYS A 232 -18.75 -32.98 -31.54
N ASP A 233 -20.06 -32.85 -31.31
CA ASP A 233 -21.01 -33.99 -31.31
C ASP A 233 -22.07 -33.90 -32.43
N THR A 234 -21.85 -33.05 -33.44
CA THR A 234 -22.73 -32.96 -34.62
C THR A 234 -21.94 -33.10 -35.93
N SER A 235 -21.15 -34.18 -36.05
CA SER A 235 -20.79 -34.73 -37.36
C SER A 235 -21.62 -35.99 -37.63
N PRO A 236 -22.72 -35.89 -38.39
CA PRO A 236 -23.43 -37.07 -38.87
C PRO A 236 -22.60 -37.72 -39.98
N ASN A 237 -22.39 -39.03 -39.85
CA ASN A 237 -22.08 -39.92 -40.95
C ASN A 237 -22.82 -39.51 -42.23
N ALA A 238 -22.07 -39.13 -43.26
CA ALA A 238 -22.51 -39.17 -44.64
C ALA A 238 -21.36 -39.74 -45.48
N MET A 239 -21.61 -40.97 -45.94
CA MET A 239 -21.03 -41.74 -47.05
C MET A 239 -19.87 -41.14 -47.84
#